data_AF-A0A268BQM2-F1
#
_entry.id   AF-A0A268BQM2-F1
#
_cell.length_a   1.000
_cell.length_b   1.000
_cell.length_c   1.000
_cell.angle_alpha   90.00
_cell.angle_beta   90.00
_cell.angle_gamma   90.00
#
_symmetry.space_group_name_H-M   'P 1'
#
loop_
_entity.id
_entity.type
_entity.pdbx_description
1 polymer ?
#
loop_
_entity_poly.entity_id
_entity_poly.type
_entity_poly.pdbx_seq_one_letter_code
_entity_poly.pdbx_strand_id
1 'polypeptide(L)' 'MHELQEHSRTLFGVRPEVFNGALLHYKSNTITKTEAKRLIRAFLMKEVK' A
#
# COMPACT_ATOMS: atom_id res chain seq x y z
N MET A 1 3.77 -9.12 6.54
CA MET A 1 3.50 -7.68 6.32
C MET A 1 4.76 -6.84 6.18
N HIS A 2 5.81 -7.07 6.98
CA HIS A 2 7.03 -6.27 6.91
C HIS A 2 7.71 -6.29 5.53
N GLU A 3 7.80 -7.44 4.85
CA GLU A 3 8.44 -7.53 3.53
C GLU A 3 7.77 -6.65 2.47
N LEU A 4 6.43 -6.55 2.47
CA LEU A 4 5.71 -5.69 1.53
C LEU A 4 5.92 -4.20 1.80
N GLN A 5 6.11 -3.84 3.07
CA GLN A 5 6.40 -2.47 3.50
C GLN A 5 7.86 -2.10 3.21
N GLU A 6 8.81 -3.00 3.47
CA GLU A 6 10.24 -2.82 3.19
C GLU A 6 10.51 -2.75 1.69
N HIS A 7 9.86 -3.62 0.93
CA HIS A 7 9.93 -3.62 -0.53
C HIS A 7 8.85 -2.73 -1.18
N SER A 8 8.12 -1.90 -0.42
CA SER A 8 7.04 -1.09 -0.98
C SER A 8 7.52 -0.15 -2.09
N ARG A 9 8.71 0.41 -1.89
CA ARG A 9 9.39 1.27 -2.87
C ARG A 9 9.79 0.51 -4.13
N THR A 10 10.25 -0.73 -4.00
CA THR A 10 10.70 -1.56 -5.13
C THR A 10 9.52 -2.27 -5.84
N LEU A 11 8.47 -2.65 -5.10
CA LEU A 11 7.32 -3.41 -5.59
C LEU A 11 6.21 -2.53 -6.16
N PHE A 12 6.00 -1.36 -5.56
CA PHE A 12 4.89 -0.46 -5.91
C PHE A 12 5.37 0.92 -6.35
N GLY A 13 6.66 1.25 -6.20
CA GLY A 13 7.19 2.57 -6.54
C GLY A 13 6.74 3.67 -5.59
N VAL A 14 6.17 3.32 -4.43
CA VAL A 14 5.63 4.28 -3.47
C VAL A 14 6.47 4.36 -2.22
N ARG A 15 6.43 5.51 -1.55
CA ARG A 15 7.06 5.66 -0.24
C ARG A 15 6.37 4.75 0.79
N PRO A 16 7.10 4.22 1.78
CA PRO A 16 6.51 3.43 2.85
C PRO A 16 5.44 4.18 3.64
N GLU A 17 5.47 5.52 3.66
CA GLU A 17 4.40 6.37 4.22
C GLU A 17 3.07 6.24 3.45
N VAL A 18 3.13 6.23 2.11
CA VAL A 18 1.96 6.02 1.25
C VAL A 18 1.45 4.59 1.39
N PHE A 19 2.36 3.62 1.51
CA PHE A 19 2.01 2.23 1.79
C PHE A 19 1.28 2.12 3.13
N ASN A 20 1.84 2.70 4.20
CA ASN A 20 1.19 2.71 5.52
C ASN A 20 -0.14 3.46 5.51
N GLY A 21 -0.25 4.60 4.81
CA GLY A 21 -1.51 5.33 4.66
C GLY A 21 -2.58 4.52 3.93
N ALA A 22 -2.20 3.85 2.84
CA ALA A 22 -3.09 3.00 2.06
C ALA A 22 -3.55 1.76 2.83
N LEU A 23 -2.69 1.20 3.70
CA LEU A 23 -3.00 0.05 4.55
C LEU A 23 -3.46 0.42 5.97
N LEU A 24 -3.57 1.72 6.31
CA LEU A 24 -3.91 2.18 7.65
C LEU A 24 -5.26 1.62 8.14
N HIS A 25 -6.20 1.46 7.22
CA HIS A 25 -7.54 0.91 7.50
C HIS A 25 -7.63 -0.60 7.23
N TYR A 26 -6.56 -1.23 6.73
CA TYR A 26 -6.55 -2.63 6.37
C TYR A 26 -6.22 -3.48 7.60
N LYS A 27 -7.28 -3.99 8.27
CA LYS A 27 -7.16 -4.81 9.49
C LYS A 27 -6.70 -6.26 9.25
N SER A 28 -6.62 -6.71 8.01
CA SER A 28 -6.21 -8.08 7.71
C SER A 28 -4.71 -8.24 7.78
N ASN A 29 -4.24 -9.24 8.54
CA ASN A 29 -2.82 -9.51 8.77
C ASN A 29 -2.10 -10.11 7.55
N THR A 30 -2.87 -10.44 6.52
CA THR A 30 -2.39 -10.97 5.24
C THR A 30 -2.96 -10.13 4.10
N ILE A 31 -2.08 -9.52 3.33
CA ILE A 31 -2.42 -8.82 2.10
C ILE A 31 -1.60 -9.40 0.97
N THR A 32 -2.24 -9.66 -0.17
CA THR A 32 -1.54 -10.11 -1.37
C THR A 32 -0.95 -8.90 -2.09
N LYS A 33 0.08 -9.12 -2.91
CA LYS A 33 0.68 -8.06 -3.73
C LYS A 33 -0.36 -7.33 -4.59
N THR A 34 -1.36 -8.05 -5.09
CA THR A 34 -2.44 -7.48 -5.92
C THR A 34 -3.38 -6.59 -5.11
N GLU A 35 -3.79 -7.03 -3.92
CA GLU A 35 -4.62 -6.25 -3.00
C GLU A 35 -3.88 -4.98 -2.54
N ALA A 36 -2.61 -5.11 -2.15
CA ALA A 36 -1.78 -3.96 -1.76
C ALA A 36 -1.67 -2.94 -2.90
N LYS A 37 -1.43 -3.40 -4.14
CA LYS A 37 -1.38 -2.51 -5.32
C LYS A 37 -2.70 -1.78 -5.54
N ARG A 38 -3.83 -2.46 -5.32
CA ARG A 38 -5.17 -1.90 -5.48
C ARG A 38 -5.46 -0.83 -4.43
N LEU A 39 -5.13 -1.09 -3.16
CA LEU A 39 -5.27 -0.12 -2.07
C LEU A 39 -4.39 1.10 -2.28
N ILE A 40 -3.11 0.90 -2.64
CA ILE A 40 -2.17 1.99 -2.92
C ILE A 40 -2.67 2.85 -4.09
N ARG A 41 -3.14 2.23 -5.17
CA ARG A 41 -3.73 2.97 -6.31
C ARG A 41 -4.99 3.72 -5.89
N ALA A 42 -5.88 3.09 -5.14
CA ALA A 42 -7.10 3.73 -4.66
C ALA A 42 -6.78 4.92 -3.74
N PHE A 43 -5.78 4.79 -2.87
CA PHE A 43 -5.30 5.85 -1.99
C PHE A 43 -4.73 7.03 -2.79
N LEU A 44 -3.81 6.76 -3.72
CA LEU A 44 -3.23 7.78 -4.60
C LEU A 44 -4.28 8.47 -5.48
N MET A 45 -5.25 7.74 -6.03
CA MET A 45 -6.33 8.32 -6.83
C MET A 45 -7.30 9.16 -5.99
N LYS A 46 -7.50 8.81 -4.71
CA LYS A 46 -8.41 9.53 -3.82
C LYS A 46 -7.85 10.88 -3.38
N GLU A 47 -6.53 11.06 -3.37
CA GLU A 47 -5.87 12.37 -3.16
C GLU A 47 -5.94 13.31 -4.39
N VAL A 48 -6.40 12.84 -5.57
CA VAL A 48 -6.52 13.68 -6.79
C VAL A 48 -7.86 14.42 -6.87
N LYS A 49 -8.46 14.82 -5.74
CA LYS A 49 -9.74 15.54 -5.73
C LYS A 49 -9.75 16.74 -4.80
#